data_AF-A0A1I7UNS0-F1
#
_entry.id   AF-A0A1I7UNS0-F1
#
_cell.length_a   1.000
_cell.length_b   1.000
_cell.length_c   1.000
_cell.angle_alpha   90.00
_cell.angle_beta   90.00
_cell.angle_gamma   90.00
#
_symmetry.space_group_name_H-M   'P 1'
#
loop_
_entity.id
_entity.type
_entity.pdbx_description
1 polymer ?
#
loop_
_entity_poly.entity_id
_entity_poly.type
_entity_poly.pdbx_seq_one_letter_code
_entity_poly.pdbx_strand_id
1 'polypeptide(L)'
;MSLFACRISVSQRIHLLQILIIMFIMFFIKFHHFIYHFLLFSLFFQFSNGLNFCESSYKPLFSFRIVGGNPVDTGSNWMAKLVSYGDNGQGILCGATVIDDFWLLTAAHCALQLQKRSFIYVRKPNSNYEYTFPVKKAFVHKDYNNQTADNDIALLKISSDVTDLGIKPVCLVKDDSKLLKEYKNGVVIGYGLTLDEGLPKLINSQSLQSTSVPIIPDEECVSTWRFLSLRSVRITHQQICAGSYMHGTAPGDSGGPLLIRKTNGEYIQIGITSYGADGLDGIIDQGRFPVEEQFAGFSNFSSSGLFGG
;
A
#
# COMPACT_ATOMS: atom_id res chain seq x y z
N MET A 1 74.53 -48.45 27.76
CA MET A 1 73.62 -47.47 27.12
C MET A 1 72.98 -46.67 28.24
N SER A 2 73.58 -45.54 28.62
CA SER A 2 73.14 -44.73 29.76
C SER A 2 72.60 -43.39 29.24
N LEU A 3 71.32 -43.15 29.55
CA LEU A 3 70.56 -41.96 29.21
C LEU A 3 71.17 -40.71 29.89
N PHE A 4 71.56 -39.72 29.08
CA PHE A 4 71.81 -38.37 29.56
C PHE A 4 70.46 -37.67 29.80
N ALA A 5 70.03 -37.62 31.06
CA ALA A 5 68.90 -36.79 31.48
C ALA A 5 69.36 -35.31 31.52
N CYS A 6 68.83 -34.49 30.62
CA CYS A 6 69.07 -33.05 30.60
C CYS A 6 68.35 -32.41 31.80
N ARG A 7 69.11 -32.03 32.85
CA ARG A 7 68.60 -31.25 33.99
C ARG A 7 68.42 -29.79 33.55
N ILE A 8 67.17 -29.38 33.33
CA ILE A 8 66.80 -27.96 33.13
C ILE A 8 67.13 -27.19 34.42
N SER A 9 67.97 -26.14 34.30
CA SER A 9 68.42 -25.34 35.45
C SER A 9 67.26 -24.55 36.07
N VAL A 10 67.36 -24.21 37.36
CA VAL A 10 66.34 -23.43 38.10
C VAL A 10 66.04 -22.10 37.39
N SER A 11 67.05 -21.46 36.79
CA SER A 11 66.89 -20.23 36.01
C SER A 11 66.04 -20.42 34.75
N GLN A 12 66.21 -21.55 34.02
CA GLN A 12 65.38 -21.87 32.86
C GLN A 12 63.92 -22.19 33.26
N ARG A 13 63.69 -22.80 34.43
CA ARG A 13 62.33 -23.03 34.94
C ARG A 13 61.61 -21.73 35.30
N ILE A 14 62.32 -20.75 35.88
CA ILE A 14 61.76 -19.43 36.19
C ILE A 14 61.41 -18.66 34.91
N HIS A 15 62.28 -18.72 33.89
CA HIS A 15 61.99 -18.10 32.59
C HIS A 15 60.79 -18.74 31.88
N LEU A 16 60.68 -20.07 31.89
CA LEU A 16 59.51 -20.78 31.34
C LEU A 16 58.22 -20.43 32.09
N LEU A 17 58.28 -20.31 33.43
CA LEU A 17 57.15 -19.91 34.25
C LEU A 17 56.70 -18.47 33.94
N GLN A 18 57.66 -17.54 33.78
CA GLN A 18 57.36 -16.16 33.40
C GLN A 18 56.73 -16.06 32.01
N ILE A 19 57.22 -16.83 31.03
CA ILE A 19 56.63 -16.87 29.68
C ILE A 19 55.20 -17.43 29.74
N LEU A 20 54.96 -18.51 30.50
CA LEU A 20 53.62 -19.07 30.68
C LEU A 20 52.66 -18.09 31.34
N ILE A 21 53.12 -17.35 32.36
CA ILE A 21 52.32 -16.31 33.03
C ILE A 21 51.97 -15.18 32.05
N ILE A 22 52.94 -14.69 31.26
CA ILE A 22 52.71 -13.64 30.26
C ILE A 22 51.72 -14.12 29.18
N MET A 23 51.87 -15.35 28.68
CA MET A 23 50.94 -15.92 27.71
C MET A 23 49.52 -16.06 28.30
N PHE A 24 49.40 -16.45 29.57
CA PHE A 24 48.11 -16.56 30.25
C PHE A 24 47.46 -15.19 30.44
N ILE A 25 48.23 -14.17 30.85
CA ILE A 25 47.75 -12.78 30.95
C ILE A 25 47.29 -12.26 29.57
N MET A 26 48.06 -12.48 28.51
CA MET A 26 47.68 -12.09 27.15
C MET A 26 46.43 -12.81 26.65
N PHE A 27 46.25 -14.09 27.00
CA PHE A 27 45.03 -14.85 26.70
C PHE A 27 43.82 -14.28 27.42
N PHE A 28 43.95 -13.94 28.72
CA PHE A 28 42.89 -13.30 29.49
C PHE A 28 42.52 -11.92 28.95
N ILE A 29 43.50 -11.10 28.53
CA ILE A 29 43.24 -9.79 27.93
C ILE A 29 42.48 -9.94 26.61
N LYS A 30 42.89 -10.87 25.73
CA LYS A 30 42.17 -11.15 24.48
C LYS A 30 40.76 -11.70 24.73
N PHE A 31 40.59 -12.57 25.72
CA PHE A 31 39.30 -13.12 26.12
C PHE A 31 38.38 -12.03 26.68
N HIS A 32 38.91 -11.09 27.47
CA HIS A 32 38.14 -9.97 27.97
C HIS A 32 37.73 -9.01 26.85
N HIS A 33 38.63 -8.71 25.92
CA HIS A 33 38.32 -7.89 24.73
C HIS A 33 37.27 -8.56 23.84
N PHE A 34 37.30 -9.90 23.71
CA PHE A 34 36.28 -10.68 23.01
C PHE A 34 34.92 -10.63 23.72
N ILE A 35 34.90 -10.73 25.06
CA ILE A 35 33.66 -10.54 25.85
C ILE A 35 33.11 -9.12 25.69
N TYR A 36 33.96 -8.09 25.71
CA TYR A 36 33.53 -6.72 25.49
C TYR A 36 32.94 -6.53 24.08
N HIS A 37 33.55 -7.10 23.05
CA HIS A 37 32.99 -7.07 21.70
C HIS A 37 31.68 -7.86 21.59
N PHE A 38 31.56 -8.99 22.28
CA PHE A 38 30.34 -9.80 22.33
C PHE A 38 29.20 -9.08 23.08
N LEU A 39 29.50 -8.40 24.18
CA LEU A 39 28.56 -7.57 24.94
C LEU A 39 28.15 -6.30 24.19
N LEU A 40 29.08 -5.67 23.45
CA LEU A 40 28.77 -4.57 22.52
C LEU A 40 27.89 -5.05 21.36
N PHE A 41 28.12 -6.26 20.85
CA PHE A 41 27.29 -6.86 19.79
C PHE A 41 25.88 -7.22 20.29
N SER A 42 25.74 -7.71 21.52
CA SER A 42 24.43 -7.96 22.12
C SER A 42 23.68 -6.68 22.53
N LEU A 43 24.40 -5.60 22.91
CA LEU A 43 23.83 -4.27 23.10
C LEU A 43 23.36 -3.63 21.78
N PHE A 44 24.06 -3.89 20.66
CA PHE A 44 23.59 -3.52 19.31
C PHE A 44 22.32 -4.30 18.90
N PHE A 45 22.21 -5.57 19.29
CA PHE A 45 21.02 -6.38 19.02
C PHE A 45 19.80 -6.05 19.91
N GLN A 46 20.01 -5.40 21.07
CA GLN A 46 18.93 -4.94 21.94
C GLN A 46 18.40 -3.52 21.60
N PHE A 47 19.07 -2.80 20.69
CA PHE A 47 18.64 -1.46 20.25
C PHE A 47 17.98 -1.41 18.86
N SER A 48 17.63 -2.56 18.27
CA SER A 48 16.75 -2.63 17.09
C SER A 48 15.30 -2.97 17.43
N ASN A 49 14.81 -2.57 18.62
CA ASN A 49 13.38 -2.43 18.86
C ASN A 49 12.90 -1.15 18.17
N GLY A 50 12.62 -1.25 16.87
CA GLY A 50 12.18 -0.11 16.07
C GLY A 50 11.95 -0.39 14.58
N LEU A 51 11.97 -1.65 14.14
CA LEU A 51 11.52 -2.04 12.81
C LEU A 51 10.32 -2.95 12.96
N ASN A 52 9.14 -2.38 12.68
CA ASN A 52 7.91 -3.14 12.48
C ASN A 52 8.14 -4.12 11.32
N PHE A 53 8.49 -5.36 11.64
CA PHE A 53 8.45 -6.46 10.69
C PHE A 53 6.97 -6.71 10.35
N CYS A 54 6.57 -6.33 9.14
CA CYS A 54 5.33 -6.83 8.56
C CYS A 54 5.49 -8.35 8.38
N GLU A 55 4.81 -9.11 9.22
CA GLU A 55 4.78 -10.56 9.12
C GLU A 55 4.12 -10.96 7.78
N SER A 56 4.74 -11.96 7.16
CA SER A 56 4.42 -12.55 5.86
C SER A 56 2.91 -12.71 5.60
N SER A 57 2.47 -12.35 4.40
CA SER A 57 1.15 -12.79 3.91
C SER A 57 1.28 -13.81 2.78
N TYR A 58 0.44 -14.82 2.97
CA TYR A 58 0.29 -16.13 2.33
C TYR A 58 -0.05 -16.04 0.83
N LYS A 59 0.18 -17.14 0.10
CA LYS A 59 -0.24 -17.28 -1.31
C LYS A 59 -1.75 -17.56 -1.37
N PRO A 60 -2.56 -16.83 -2.16
CA PRO A 60 -3.97 -17.17 -2.32
C PRO A 60 -4.10 -18.47 -3.15
N LEU A 61 -4.87 -19.42 -2.63
CA LEU A 61 -5.41 -20.55 -3.40
C LEU A 61 -6.75 -20.11 -4.01
N PHE A 62 -6.82 -20.20 -5.33
CA PHE A 62 -7.90 -19.88 -6.29
C PHE A 62 -9.33 -19.65 -5.76
N SER A 63 -9.92 -18.48 -6.08
CA SER A 63 -11.34 -18.25 -6.46
C SER A 63 -11.60 -16.76 -6.81
N PHE A 64 -12.26 -16.47 -7.96
CA PHE A 64 -12.34 -15.16 -8.64
C PHE A 64 -13.41 -14.15 -8.08
N ARG A 65 -13.12 -12.81 -7.95
CA ARG A 65 -13.98 -11.59 -7.70
C ARG A 65 -13.18 -10.26 -7.46
N ILE A 66 -13.71 -9.06 -7.79
CA ILE A 66 -13.04 -8.02 -8.65
C ILE A 66 -12.87 -8.64 -10.04
N VAL A 67 -12.77 -7.92 -11.17
CA VAL A 67 -12.56 -8.65 -12.43
C VAL A 67 -11.28 -9.49 -12.25
N GLY A 68 -11.42 -10.82 -12.23
CA GLY A 68 -10.34 -11.76 -11.90
C GLY A 68 -9.69 -11.67 -10.51
N GLY A 69 -10.25 -10.94 -9.54
CA GLY A 69 -9.61 -10.78 -8.22
C GLY A 69 -9.85 -11.91 -7.22
N ASN A 70 -9.41 -11.78 -5.98
CA ASN A 70 -9.60 -12.76 -4.90
C ASN A 70 -10.03 -12.05 -3.61
N PRO A 71 -10.76 -12.75 -2.71
CA PRO A 71 -11.10 -12.24 -1.39
C PRO A 71 -9.87 -11.80 -0.60
N VAL A 72 -9.98 -10.67 0.10
CA VAL A 72 -8.94 -10.18 1.01
C VAL A 72 -9.23 -10.68 2.42
N ASP A 73 -8.55 -11.76 2.82
CA ASP A 73 -8.79 -12.42 4.11
C ASP A 73 -8.36 -11.57 5.31
N THR A 74 -7.12 -11.07 5.30
CA THR A 74 -6.56 -10.24 6.38
C THR A 74 -5.56 -9.22 5.84
N GLY A 75 -5.36 -8.13 6.57
CA GLY A 75 -4.61 -6.96 6.10
C GLY A 75 -5.50 -5.91 5.42
N SER A 76 -4.88 -4.86 4.89
CA SER A 76 -5.57 -3.76 4.20
C SER A 76 -6.64 -3.05 5.04
N ASN A 77 -6.39 -2.88 6.35
CA ASN A 77 -7.31 -2.19 7.26
C ASN A 77 -7.43 -0.68 6.99
N TRP A 78 -6.58 -0.12 6.11
CA TRP A 78 -6.77 1.21 5.53
C TRP A 78 -7.92 1.28 4.51
N MET A 79 -8.44 0.14 4.02
CA MET A 79 -9.52 0.15 3.05
C MET A 79 -10.83 0.62 3.68
N ALA A 80 -11.50 1.49 2.95
CA ALA A 80 -12.82 1.98 3.30
C ALA A 80 -13.74 2.04 2.08
N LYS A 81 -15.04 2.00 2.34
CA LYS A 81 -16.07 2.38 1.36
C LYS A 81 -16.78 3.65 1.81
N LEU A 82 -16.98 4.54 0.86
CA LEU A 82 -17.82 5.72 0.97
C LEU A 82 -19.22 5.36 0.47
N VAL A 83 -20.21 5.53 1.32
CA VAL A 83 -21.62 5.37 0.96
C VAL A 83 -22.35 6.67 1.24
N SER A 84 -22.97 7.22 0.20
CA SER A 84 -23.82 8.41 0.30
C SER A 84 -25.24 8.03 -0.09
N TYR A 85 -26.22 8.40 0.73
CA TYR A 85 -27.63 8.20 0.43
C TYR A 85 -28.27 9.55 0.06
N GLY A 86 -28.77 9.65 -1.17
CA GLY A 86 -29.62 10.74 -1.62
C GLY A 86 -31.06 10.59 -1.15
N ASP A 87 -31.75 11.72 -1.03
CA ASP A 87 -33.13 11.78 -0.54
C ASP A 87 -34.15 11.08 -1.47
N ASN A 88 -33.77 10.87 -2.74
CA ASN A 88 -34.55 10.16 -3.76
C ASN A 88 -34.27 8.64 -3.80
N GLY A 89 -33.50 8.10 -2.85
CA GLY A 89 -33.10 6.70 -2.81
C GLY A 89 -31.96 6.34 -3.76
N GLN A 90 -31.42 7.30 -4.53
CA GLN A 90 -30.17 7.12 -5.26
C GLN A 90 -29.01 7.25 -4.28
N GLY A 91 -28.05 6.33 -4.34
CA GLY A 91 -26.85 6.39 -3.53
C GLY A 91 -25.61 6.12 -4.36
N ILE A 92 -24.47 6.58 -3.86
CA ILE A 92 -23.16 6.25 -4.44
C ILE A 92 -22.47 5.24 -3.55
N LEU A 93 -21.71 4.36 -4.19
CA LEU A 93 -20.68 3.56 -3.55
C LEU A 93 -19.35 3.93 -4.21
N CYS A 94 -18.39 4.34 -3.40
CA CYS A 94 -17.02 4.59 -3.82
C CYS A 94 -16.04 3.90 -2.85
N GLY A 95 -14.83 3.63 -3.32
CA GLY A 95 -13.69 3.33 -2.47
C GLY A 95 -13.11 4.57 -1.81
N ALA A 96 -12.40 4.35 -0.70
CA ALA A 96 -11.53 5.33 -0.07
C ALA A 96 -10.42 4.60 0.70
N THR A 97 -9.33 5.29 1.00
CA THR A 97 -8.23 4.76 1.81
C THR A 97 -7.90 5.67 2.97
N VAL A 98 -7.66 5.10 4.15
CA VAL A 98 -7.10 5.83 5.29
C VAL A 98 -5.65 6.19 5.00
N ILE A 99 -5.35 7.49 5.04
CA ILE A 99 -4.01 8.03 4.82
C ILE A 99 -3.44 8.72 6.07
N ASP A 100 -4.29 9.04 7.06
CA ASP A 100 -3.90 9.57 8.37
C ASP A 100 -5.03 9.35 9.41
N ASP A 101 -4.80 9.79 10.65
CA ASP A 101 -5.70 9.72 11.82
C ASP A 101 -7.19 10.04 11.56
N PHE A 102 -7.49 11.15 10.89
CA PHE A 102 -8.85 11.58 10.55
C PHE A 102 -9.08 11.66 9.04
N TRP A 103 -8.10 11.26 8.24
CA TRP A 103 -8.04 11.62 6.83
C TRP A 103 -8.09 10.39 5.92
N LEU A 104 -9.02 10.44 4.97
CA LEU A 104 -9.12 9.48 3.90
C LEU A 104 -8.91 10.13 2.54
N LEU A 105 -8.35 9.36 1.62
CA LEU A 105 -8.18 9.68 0.22
C LEU A 105 -9.26 9.00 -0.62
N THR A 106 -9.81 9.73 -1.57
CA THR A 106 -10.80 9.24 -2.54
C THR A 106 -10.76 10.10 -3.82
N ALA A 107 -11.61 9.80 -4.79
CA ALA A 107 -11.77 10.60 -6.00
C ALA A 107 -12.61 11.86 -5.75
N ALA A 108 -12.33 12.94 -6.48
CA ALA A 108 -13.10 14.18 -6.39
C ALA A 108 -14.56 13.99 -6.83
N HIS A 109 -14.80 13.21 -7.89
CA HIS A 109 -16.16 12.94 -8.35
C HIS A 109 -17.01 12.20 -7.31
N CYS A 110 -16.39 11.36 -6.46
CA CYS A 110 -17.05 10.73 -5.33
C CYS A 110 -17.40 11.75 -4.23
N ALA A 111 -16.45 12.64 -3.92
CA ALA A 111 -16.62 13.69 -2.91
C ALA A 111 -17.67 14.75 -3.29
N LEU A 112 -17.86 15.05 -4.58
CA LEU A 112 -18.88 16.00 -5.04
C LEU A 112 -20.31 15.46 -4.94
N GLN A 113 -20.48 14.15 -4.81
CA GLN A 113 -21.78 13.48 -4.71
C GLN A 113 -22.21 13.22 -3.26
N LEU A 114 -21.45 13.74 -2.29
CA LEU A 114 -21.79 13.65 -0.88
C LEU A 114 -23.11 14.36 -0.57
N GLN A 115 -23.90 13.73 0.29
CA GLN A 115 -25.20 14.20 0.74
C GLN A 115 -25.17 14.38 2.26
N LYS A 116 -26.29 14.82 2.86
CA LYS A 116 -26.38 14.92 4.34
C LYS A 116 -26.10 13.60 5.05
N ARG A 117 -26.38 12.47 4.39
CA ARG A 117 -26.19 11.11 4.91
C ARG A 117 -25.05 10.40 4.18
N SER A 118 -23.84 10.89 4.37
CA SER A 118 -22.62 10.25 3.86
C SER A 118 -21.78 9.65 4.98
N PHE A 119 -21.44 8.37 4.82
CA PHE A 119 -20.71 7.58 5.79
C PHE A 119 -19.51 6.91 5.14
N ILE A 120 -18.44 6.82 5.94
CA ILE A 120 -17.25 6.05 5.63
C ILE A 120 -17.30 4.78 6.49
N TYR A 121 -17.11 3.64 5.85
CA TYR A 121 -17.02 2.34 6.50
C TYR A 121 -15.58 1.84 6.36
N VAL A 122 -14.81 1.85 7.43
CA VAL A 122 -13.39 1.43 7.45
C VAL A 122 -13.27 0.00 7.95
N ARG A 123 -12.51 -0.84 7.25
CA ARG A 123 -12.32 -2.25 7.62
C ARG A 123 -11.66 -2.39 9.00
N LYS A 124 -12.25 -3.21 9.87
CA LYS A 124 -11.66 -3.51 11.19
C LYS A 124 -10.42 -4.39 11.03
N PRO A 125 -9.38 -4.20 11.86
CA PRO A 125 -8.24 -5.11 11.88
C PRO A 125 -8.66 -6.57 12.12
N ASN A 126 -8.10 -7.49 11.34
CA ASN A 126 -8.31 -8.95 11.46
C ASN A 126 -9.79 -9.38 11.45
N SER A 127 -10.63 -8.65 10.72
CA SER A 127 -12.08 -8.89 10.72
C SER A 127 -12.73 -8.49 9.39
N ASN A 128 -13.89 -9.08 9.11
CA ASN A 128 -14.76 -8.69 8.00
C ASN A 128 -15.79 -7.62 8.39
N TYR A 129 -15.75 -7.14 9.63
CA TYR A 129 -16.59 -6.03 10.08
C TYR A 129 -15.95 -4.68 9.78
N GLU A 130 -16.74 -3.61 9.90
CA GLU A 130 -16.34 -2.24 9.62
C GLU A 130 -16.65 -1.31 10.80
N TYR A 131 -15.83 -0.27 10.97
CA TYR A 131 -16.19 0.90 11.75
C TYR A 131 -16.91 1.90 10.84
N THR A 132 -17.94 2.57 11.36
CA THR A 132 -18.72 3.56 10.59
C THR A 132 -18.46 4.95 11.15
N PHE A 133 -18.12 5.88 10.25
CA PHE A 133 -17.86 7.28 10.58
C PHE A 133 -18.68 8.20 9.68
N PRO A 134 -19.37 9.20 10.24
CA PRO A 134 -19.90 10.30 9.45
C PRO A 134 -18.77 11.10 8.78
N VAL A 135 -18.96 11.47 7.51
CA VAL A 135 -18.06 12.42 6.84
C VAL A 135 -18.31 13.82 7.42
N LYS A 136 -17.27 14.45 7.96
CA LYS A 136 -17.35 15.81 8.52
C LYS A 136 -17.14 16.88 7.47
N LYS A 137 -16.20 16.64 6.56
CA LYS A 137 -15.85 17.59 5.50
C LYS A 137 -15.18 16.85 4.36
N ALA A 138 -15.43 17.33 3.15
CA ALA A 138 -14.71 16.93 1.96
C ALA A 138 -13.92 18.11 1.40
N PHE A 139 -12.76 17.80 0.85
CA PHE A 139 -11.84 18.75 0.28
C PHE A 139 -11.46 18.26 -1.12
N VAL A 140 -12.15 18.80 -2.12
CA VAL A 140 -11.89 18.51 -3.53
C VAL A 140 -10.68 19.32 -3.99
N HIS A 141 -9.82 18.72 -4.81
CA HIS A 141 -8.72 19.44 -5.43
C HIS A 141 -9.22 20.69 -6.18
N LYS A 142 -8.62 21.85 -5.91
CA LYS A 142 -9.07 23.14 -6.45
C LYS A 142 -9.12 23.20 -7.98
N ASP A 143 -8.23 22.45 -8.63
CA ASP A 143 -8.09 22.38 -10.08
C ASP A 143 -8.79 21.15 -10.68
N TYR A 144 -9.68 20.49 -9.93
CA TYR A 144 -10.48 19.37 -10.43
C TYR A 144 -11.36 19.82 -11.61
N ASN A 145 -11.31 19.07 -12.70
CA ASN A 145 -12.12 19.32 -13.89
C ASN A 145 -13.04 18.14 -14.18
N ASN A 146 -14.35 18.32 -13.98
CA ASN A 146 -15.35 17.28 -14.21
C ASN A 146 -15.51 16.85 -15.70
N GLN A 147 -14.99 17.62 -16.66
CA GLN A 147 -15.05 17.25 -18.07
C GLN A 147 -13.87 16.36 -18.49
N THR A 148 -12.68 16.61 -17.92
CA THR A 148 -11.46 15.86 -18.28
C THR A 148 -11.05 14.85 -17.22
N ALA A 149 -11.69 14.87 -16.05
CA ALA A 149 -11.28 14.19 -14.83
C ALA A 149 -9.84 14.50 -14.39
N ASP A 150 -9.26 15.61 -14.86
CA ASP A 150 -7.97 16.07 -14.37
C ASP A 150 -8.07 16.44 -12.88
N ASN A 151 -7.09 16.00 -12.10
CA ASN A 151 -7.02 16.20 -10.65
C ASN A 151 -8.23 15.61 -9.92
N ASP A 152 -8.68 14.41 -10.31
CA ASP A 152 -9.79 13.69 -9.69
C ASP A 152 -9.40 13.11 -8.32
N ILE A 153 -9.08 13.99 -7.38
CA ILE A 153 -8.56 13.67 -6.06
C ILE A 153 -9.25 14.52 -5.00
N ALA A 154 -9.61 13.89 -3.89
CA ALA A 154 -10.20 14.56 -2.74
C ALA A 154 -9.78 13.93 -1.42
N LEU A 155 -9.78 14.76 -0.38
CA LEU A 155 -9.63 14.31 1.00
C LEU A 155 -10.97 14.36 1.72
N LEU A 156 -11.23 13.32 2.52
CA LEU A 156 -12.37 13.27 3.43
C LEU A 156 -11.84 13.33 4.86
N LYS A 157 -12.44 14.22 5.67
CA LYS A 157 -12.22 14.25 7.11
C LYS A 157 -13.38 13.54 7.82
N ILE A 158 -13.07 12.58 8.67
CA ILE A 158 -14.05 11.83 9.47
C ILE A 158 -14.14 12.33 10.91
N SER A 159 -15.13 11.83 11.66
CA SER A 159 -15.48 12.33 13.00
C SER A 159 -14.57 11.89 14.14
N SER A 160 -13.73 10.88 13.92
CA SER A 160 -13.01 10.18 14.99
C SER A 160 -11.69 9.63 14.48
N ASP A 161 -10.70 9.54 15.36
CA ASP A 161 -9.37 9.02 15.06
C ASP A 161 -9.46 7.50 14.82
N VAL A 162 -8.92 7.05 13.69
CA VAL A 162 -8.92 5.62 13.35
C VAL A 162 -7.70 4.89 13.86
N THR A 163 -6.61 5.58 14.19
CA THR A 163 -5.36 4.98 14.66
C THR A 163 -5.52 4.39 16.06
N ASP A 164 -6.33 5.01 16.91
CA ASP A 164 -6.75 4.48 18.22
C ASP A 164 -7.51 3.14 18.12
N LEU A 165 -8.06 2.84 16.94
CA LEU A 165 -8.78 1.59 16.64
C LEU A 165 -7.87 0.53 16.01
N GLY A 166 -6.56 0.77 15.98
CA GLY A 166 -5.57 -0.14 15.39
C GLY A 166 -5.56 -0.14 13.86
N ILE A 167 -6.17 0.85 13.22
CA ILE A 167 -6.12 1.03 11.77
C ILE A 167 -4.78 1.66 11.40
N LYS A 168 -4.08 1.05 10.45
CA LYS A 168 -2.80 1.56 9.95
C LYS A 168 -3.06 2.27 8.62
N PRO A 169 -2.70 3.55 8.47
CA PRO A 169 -2.79 4.24 7.19
C PRO A 169 -1.96 3.57 6.09
N VAL A 170 -2.40 3.71 4.84
CA VAL A 170 -1.60 3.28 3.68
C VAL A 170 -0.45 4.26 3.44
N CYS A 171 0.68 3.75 2.96
CA CYS A 171 1.81 4.61 2.63
C CYS A 171 1.55 5.36 1.31
N LEU A 172 1.90 6.65 1.31
CA LEU A 172 1.95 7.48 0.11
C LEU A 172 3.40 7.90 -0.17
N VAL A 173 3.69 8.25 -1.41
CA VAL A 173 4.98 8.81 -1.82
C VAL A 173 4.82 10.20 -2.43
N LYS A 174 5.86 11.02 -2.35
CA LYS A 174 5.88 12.32 -3.03
C LYS A 174 6.08 12.17 -4.54
N ASP A 175 6.83 11.15 -4.94
CA ASP A 175 7.19 10.84 -6.32
C ASP A 175 7.22 9.31 -6.46
N ASP A 176 6.44 8.79 -7.40
CA ASP A 176 6.34 7.36 -7.72
C ASP A 176 7.17 6.96 -8.96
N SER A 177 7.90 7.89 -9.59
CA SER A 177 8.69 7.64 -10.80
C SER A 177 9.66 6.46 -10.65
N LYS A 178 10.23 6.27 -9.45
CA LYS A 178 11.08 5.12 -9.16
C LYS A 178 10.26 3.82 -9.04
N LEU A 179 9.09 3.88 -8.40
CA LEU A 179 8.20 2.73 -8.26
C LEU A 179 7.68 2.28 -9.63
N LEU A 180 7.25 3.20 -10.49
CA LEU A 180 6.76 2.88 -11.85
C LEU A 180 7.86 2.31 -12.78
N LYS A 181 9.13 2.60 -12.49
CA LYS A 181 10.27 1.98 -13.17
C LYS A 181 10.53 0.55 -12.67
N GLU A 182 10.47 0.34 -11.36
CA GLU A 182 10.80 -0.93 -10.70
C GLU A 182 9.66 -1.96 -10.80
N TYR A 183 8.41 -1.53 -10.69
CA TYR A 183 7.22 -2.38 -10.65
C TYR A 183 6.37 -2.18 -11.91
N LYS A 184 6.01 -3.29 -12.56
CA LYS A 184 5.15 -3.31 -13.76
C LYS A 184 3.73 -3.79 -13.50
N ASN A 185 3.47 -4.27 -12.28
CA ASN A 185 2.15 -4.66 -11.82
C ASN A 185 1.81 -3.88 -10.56
N GLY A 186 0.57 -3.42 -10.49
CA GLY A 186 -0.06 -2.91 -9.28
C GLY A 186 -1.10 -3.88 -8.75
N VAL A 187 -1.71 -3.49 -7.63
CA VAL A 187 -2.83 -4.19 -6.99
C VAL A 187 -3.94 -3.18 -6.80
N VAL A 188 -5.12 -3.48 -7.32
CA VAL A 188 -6.35 -2.73 -7.00
C VAL A 188 -7.14 -3.50 -5.95
N ILE A 189 -7.73 -2.80 -5.00
CA ILE A 189 -8.51 -3.38 -3.90
C ILE A 189 -9.81 -2.59 -3.78
N GLY A 190 -10.95 -3.27 -3.68
CA GLY A 190 -12.23 -2.57 -3.67
C GLY A 190 -13.46 -3.40 -3.28
N TYR A 191 -14.58 -2.69 -3.19
CA TYR A 191 -15.90 -3.19 -2.75
C TYR A 191 -16.94 -3.18 -3.87
N GLY A 192 -16.50 -2.85 -5.09
CA GLY A 192 -17.34 -2.72 -6.28
C GLY A 192 -17.90 -4.04 -6.78
N LEU A 193 -18.61 -3.94 -7.89
CA LEU A 193 -19.21 -5.09 -8.56
C LEU A 193 -18.17 -6.15 -8.90
N THR A 194 -18.64 -7.39 -8.95
CA THR A 194 -17.80 -8.50 -9.37
C THR A 194 -18.43 -9.20 -10.56
N LEU A 195 -17.59 -9.60 -11.51
CA LEU A 195 -18.01 -10.44 -12.63
C LEU A 195 -17.79 -11.90 -12.27
N ASP A 196 -18.85 -12.69 -12.33
CA ASP A 196 -18.83 -14.15 -12.16
C ASP A 196 -19.44 -14.75 -13.43
N GLU A 197 -18.66 -15.59 -14.13
CA GLU A 197 -19.04 -16.18 -15.43
C GLU A 197 -19.46 -15.14 -16.50
N GLY A 198 -18.89 -13.92 -16.45
CA GLY A 198 -19.19 -12.83 -17.41
C GLY A 198 -20.48 -12.06 -17.12
N LEU A 199 -21.18 -12.35 -16.01
CA LEU A 199 -22.36 -11.61 -15.58
C LEU A 199 -22.03 -10.70 -14.38
N PRO A 200 -22.43 -9.41 -14.41
CA PRO A 200 -22.38 -8.55 -13.23
C PRO A 200 -23.26 -9.09 -12.13
N LYS A 201 -22.66 -9.51 -11.01
CA LYS A 201 -23.40 -9.87 -9.79
C LYS A 201 -23.06 -8.85 -8.70
N LEU A 202 -24.11 -8.19 -8.20
CA LEU A 202 -24.10 -7.60 -6.87
C LEU A 202 -24.04 -8.77 -5.88
N ILE A 203 -22.87 -9.13 -5.40
CA ILE A 203 -22.82 -10.08 -4.28
C ILE A 203 -23.31 -9.30 -3.07
N ASN A 204 -24.47 -9.68 -2.56
CA ASN A 204 -25.10 -9.14 -1.35
C ASN A 204 -24.27 -9.40 -0.06
N SER A 205 -22.97 -9.64 -0.18
CA SER A 205 -22.00 -9.86 0.88
C SER A 205 -20.67 -9.25 0.43
N GLN A 206 -20.50 -7.95 0.73
CA GLN A 206 -19.39 -7.06 0.34
C GLN A 206 -18.05 -7.48 0.99
N SER A 207 -17.60 -8.69 0.67
CA SER A 207 -16.23 -9.09 0.94
C SER A 207 -15.30 -8.25 0.08
N LEU A 208 -14.34 -7.57 0.73
CA LEU A 208 -13.29 -6.82 0.07
C LEU A 208 -12.53 -7.73 -0.90
N GLN A 209 -12.32 -7.25 -2.11
CA GLN A 209 -11.70 -8.01 -3.20
C GLN A 209 -10.42 -7.32 -3.65
N SER A 210 -9.48 -8.08 -4.21
CA SER A 210 -8.24 -7.54 -4.77
C SER A 210 -7.80 -8.26 -6.04
N THR A 211 -7.22 -7.55 -7.00
CA THR A 211 -6.61 -8.18 -8.18
C THR A 211 -5.31 -7.51 -8.55
N SER A 212 -4.39 -8.29 -9.14
CA SER A 212 -3.17 -7.75 -9.73
C SER A 212 -3.51 -7.22 -11.12
N VAL A 213 -3.04 -6.01 -11.42
CA VAL A 213 -3.22 -5.35 -12.72
C VAL A 213 -1.88 -4.93 -13.28
N PRO A 214 -1.61 -5.06 -14.59
CA PRO A 214 -0.45 -4.43 -15.18
C PRO A 214 -0.62 -2.90 -15.17
N ILE A 215 0.48 -2.19 -14.94
CA ILE A 215 0.55 -0.74 -15.11
C ILE A 215 0.92 -0.49 -16.57
N ILE A 216 0.07 0.24 -17.26
CA ILE A 216 0.19 0.51 -18.69
C ILE A 216 1.06 1.74 -18.88
N PRO A 217 2.11 1.68 -19.71
CA PRO A 217 2.98 2.83 -19.97
C PRO A 217 2.22 4.05 -20.49
N ASP A 218 2.61 5.25 -20.04
CA ASP A 218 1.94 6.51 -20.38
C ASP A 218 1.71 6.70 -21.89
N GLU A 219 2.71 6.37 -22.72
CA GLU A 219 2.61 6.52 -24.18
C GLU A 219 1.51 5.61 -24.76
N GLU A 220 1.44 4.37 -24.26
CA GLU A 220 0.40 3.41 -24.65
C GLU A 220 -0.98 3.88 -24.16
N CYS A 221 -1.09 4.25 -22.89
CA CYS A 221 -2.30 4.80 -22.27
C CYS A 221 -2.86 6.00 -23.05
N VAL A 222 -2.02 6.99 -23.34
CA VAL A 222 -2.38 8.19 -24.13
C VAL A 222 -2.82 7.81 -25.53
N SER A 223 -2.09 6.90 -26.20
CA SER A 223 -2.42 6.50 -27.57
C SER A 223 -3.76 5.75 -27.65
N THR A 224 -4.01 4.85 -26.71
CA THR A 224 -5.24 4.05 -26.60
C THR A 224 -6.44 4.96 -26.32
N TRP A 225 -6.38 5.83 -25.32
CA TRP A 225 -7.47 6.75 -25.03
C TRP A 225 -7.74 7.76 -26.15
N ARG A 226 -6.70 8.24 -26.85
CA ARG A 226 -6.90 9.10 -28.03
C ARG A 226 -7.64 8.37 -29.16
N PHE A 227 -7.40 7.08 -29.33
CA PHE A 227 -8.10 6.26 -30.32
C PHE A 227 -9.55 5.98 -29.90
N LEU A 228 -9.75 5.45 -28.68
CA LEU A 228 -11.06 5.05 -28.17
C LEU A 228 -12.05 6.20 -28.05
N SER A 229 -11.58 7.36 -27.59
CA SER A 229 -12.42 8.53 -27.34
C SER A 229 -12.62 9.42 -28.57
N LEU A 230 -12.06 9.04 -29.74
CA LEU A 230 -11.97 9.91 -30.91
C LEU A 230 -11.32 11.28 -30.58
N ARG A 231 -10.28 11.26 -29.73
CA ARG A 231 -9.54 12.42 -29.21
C ARG A 231 -10.34 13.34 -28.28
N SER A 232 -11.49 12.92 -27.78
CA SER A 232 -12.24 13.70 -26.78
C SER A 232 -11.65 13.60 -25.37
N VAL A 233 -10.97 12.49 -25.05
CA VAL A 233 -10.25 12.29 -23.78
C VAL A 233 -8.77 12.60 -23.96
N ARG A 234 -8.21 13.39 -23.03
CA ARG A 234 -6.78 13.73 -22.98
C ARG A 234 -6.18 13.27 -21.65
N ILE A 235 -5.39 12.21 -21.70
CA ILE A 235 -4.60 11.74 -20.56
C ILE A 235 -3.44 12.71 -20.28
N THR A 236 -3.27 13.09 -19.02
CA THR A 236 -2.20 13.97 -18.54
C THR A 236 -1.13 13.19 -17.76
N HIS A 237 -0.02 13.85 -17.44
CA HIS A 237 1.08 13.25 -16.67
C HIS A 237 0.72 12.97 -15.20
N GLN A 238 -0.47 13.37 -14.76
CA GLN A 238 -0.98 13.12 -13.42
C GLN A 238 -1.91 11.89 -13.39
N GLN A 239 -2.02 11.17 -14.51
CA GLN A 239 -2.94 10.07 -14.72
C GLN A 239 -2.13 8.83 -15.11
N ILE A 240 -2.51 7.69 -14.55
CA ILE A 240 -1.86 6.39 -14.75
C ILE A 240 -2.93 5.45 -15.33
N CYS A 241 -2.56 4.59 -16.27
CA CYS A 241 -3.46 3.54 -16.73
C CYS A 241 -3.10 2.20 -16.07
N ALA A 242 -4.10 1.43 -15.68
CA ALA A 242 -3.91 0.05 -15.24
C ALA A 242 -5.08 -0.84 -15.63
N GLY A 243 -4.80 -2.13 -15.80
CA GLY A 243 -5.82 -3.14 -16.08
C GLY A 243 -5.42 -4.09 -17.20
N SER A 244 -6.10 -5.23 -17.26
CA SER A 244 -5.97 -6.19 -18.35
C SER A 244 -7.29 -6.91 -18.61
N TYR A 245 -7.30 -7.81 -19.59
CA TYR A 245 -8.43 -8.71 -19.80
C TYR A 245 -8.73 -9.48 -18.51
N MET A 246 -9.98 -9.41 -18.09
CA MET A 246 -10.52 -9.98 -16.88
C MET A 246 -9.77 -9.58 -15.59
N HIS A 247 -8.99 -8.49 -15.56
CA HIS A 247 -8.35 -8.00 -14.34
C HIS A 247 -8.38 -6.48 -14.25
N GLY A 248 -9.11 -5.95 -13.27
CA GLY A 248 -9.23 -4.50 -13.11
C GLY A 248 -10.37 -4.09 -12.19
N THR A 249 -10.70 -2.81 -12.18
CA THR A 249 -11.71 -2.23 -11.27
C THR A 249 -13.13 -2.41 -11.82
N ALA A 250 -14.15 -2.17 -11.01
CA ALA A 250 -15.54 -2.29 -11.41
C ALA A 250 -16.38 -1.14 -10.84
N PRO A 251 -17.64 -0.96 -11.29
CA PRO A 251 -18.52 0.03 -10.70
C PRO A 251 -18.62 -0.14 -9.17
N GLY A 252 -18.35 0.95 -8.44
CA GLY A 252 -18.26 0.94 -6.97
C GLY A 252 -16.83 0.96 -6.41
N ASP A 253 -15.81 0.71 -7.25
CA ASP A 253 -14.40 0.83 -6.86
C ASP A 253 -13.81 2.23 -7.06
N SER A 254 -14.53 3.13 -7.73
CA SER A 254 -14.12 4.53 -7.92
C SER A 254 -13.70 5.19 -6.60
N GLY A 255 -12.56 5.88 -6.59
CA GLY A 255 -11.94 6.42 -5.38
C GLY A 255 -11.12 5.42 -4.56
N GLY A 256 -11.13 4.14 -4.94
CA GLY A 256 -10.27 3.09 -4.39
C GLY A 256 -8.82 3.23 -4.85
N PRO A 257 -7.89 2.48 -4.25
CA PRO A 257 -6.47 2.64 -4.52
C PRO A 257 -5.95 1.73 -5.64
N LEU A 258 -5.05 2.27 -6.45
CA LEU A 258 -4.00 1.51 -7.12
C LEU A 258 -2.75 1.46 -6.22
N LEU A 259 -2.30 0.26 -5.88
CA LEU A 259 -1.21 0.01 -4.95
C LEU A 259 -0.01 -0.65 -5.63
N ILE A 260 1.21 -0.33 -5.18
CA ILE A 260 2.41 -1.14 -5.35
C ILE A 260 2.64 -1.97 -4.10
N ARG A 261 2.82 -3.28 -4.26
CA ARG A 261 3.27 -4.16 -3.18
C ARG A 261 4.78 -4.39 -3.31
N LYS A 262 5.55 -3.83 -2.39
CA LYS A 262 7.00 -4.04 -2.32
C LYS A 262 7.34 -5.47 -1.94
N THR A 263 8.59 -5.87 -2.21
CA THR A 263 9.13 -7.18 -1.85
C THR A 263 9.10 -7.48 -0.34
N ASN A 264 9.17 -6.44 0.51
CA ASN A 264 9.02 -6.55 1.96
C ASN A 264 7.56 -6.64 2.44
N GLY A 265 6.58 -6.67 1.53
CA GLY A 265 5.15 -6.77 1.83
C GLY A 265 4.44 -5.43 2.12
N GLU A 266 5.16 -4.31 2.10
CA GLU A 266 4.57 -2.97 2.26
C GLU A 266 3.73 -2.57 1.04
N TYR A 267 2.58 -1.95 1.29
CA TYR A 267 1.74 -1.37 0.24
C TYR A 267 1.93 0.14 0.17
N ILE A 268 2.16 0.65 -1.04
CA ILE A 268 2.19 2.08 -1.34
C ILE A 268 1.07 2.39 -2.31
N GLN A 269 0.21 3.35 -1.99
CA GLN A 269 -0.76 3.85 -2.94
C GLN A 269 -0.11 4.84 -3.91
N ILE A 270 -0.27 4.56 -5.20
CA ILE A 270 0.26 5.35 -6.32
C ILE A 270 -0.86 5.96 -7.17
N GLY A 271 -2.07 5.40 -7.13
CA GLY A 271 -3.21 5.90 -7.89
C GLY A 271 -4.53 5.85 -7.13
N ILE A 272 -5.53 6.50 -7.69
CA ILE A 272 -6.91 6.57 -7.22
C ILE A 272 -7.82 6.29 -8.42
N THR A 273 -8.69 5.29 -8.31
CA THR A 273 -9.53 4.87 -9.43
C THR A 273 -10.49 6.00 -9.82
N SER A 274 -10.35 6.53 -11.04
CA SER A 274 -11.13 7.67 -11.51
C SER A 274 -12.25 7.21 -12.45
N TYR A 275 -11.91 6.87 -13.69
CA TYR A 275 -12.86 6.43 -14.71
C TYR A 275 -12.30 5.29 -15.56
N GLY A 276 -13.20 4.54 -16.19
CA GLY A 276 -12.88 3.52 -17.19
C GLY A 276 -13.78 3.70 -18.41
N ALA A 277 -13.63 2.84 -19.42
CA ALA A 277 -14.58 2.86 -20.53
C ALA A 277 -15.95 2.33 -20.09
N ASP A 278 -17.00 2.94 -20.63
CA ASP A 278 -18.37 2.52 -20.39
C ASP A 278 -18.67 1.14 -21.00
N GLY A 279 -19.69 0.48 -20.45
CA GLY A 279 -20.22 -0.77 -20.98
C GLY A 279 -19.47 -2.02 -20.50
N LEU A 280 -20.04 -3.18 -20.81
CA LEU A 280 -19.53 -4.47 -20.33
C LEU A 280 -18.12 -4.77 -20.87
N ASP A 281 -17.83 -4.38 -22.10
CA ASP A 281 -16.52 -4.57 -22.71
C ASP A 281 -15.42 -3.78 -22.00
N GLY A 282 -15.74 -2.56 -21.53
CA GLY A 282 -14.82 -1.74 -20.74
C GLY A 282 -14.52 -2.33 -19.36
N ILE A 283 -15.49 -3.03 -18.78
CA ILE A 283 -15.30 -3.74 -17.50
C ILE A 283 -14.50 -5.02 -17.72
N ILE A 284 -14.79 -5.79 -18.77
CA ILE A 284 -14.16 -7.09 -19.05
C ILE A 284 -12.72 -6.92 -19.56
N ASP A 285 -12.45 -5.99 -20.46
CA ASP A 285 -11.15 -5.85 -21.12
C ASP A 285 -10.50 -4.51 -20.81
N GLN A 286 -9.98 -4.39 -19.60
CA GLN A 286 -9.23 -3.20 -19.18
C GLN A 286 -7.79 -3.18 -19.71
N GLY A 287 -7.38 -4.17 -20.50
CA GLY A 287 -6.16 -4.07 -21.28
C GLY A 287 -6.40 -3.24 -22.55
N ARG A 288 -7.56 -3.46 -23.18
CA ARG A 288 -8.00 -2.67 -24.33
C ARG A 288 -8.61 -1.34 -23.93
N PHE A 289 -9.30 -1.28 -22.80
CA PHE A 289 -10.01 -0.11 -22.27
C PHE A 289 -9.48 0.24 -20.88
N PRO A 290 -8.25 0.76 -20.78
CA PRO A 290 -7.58 0.88 -19.51
C PRO A 290 -8.29 1.83 -18.56
N VAL A 291 -8.35 1.43 -17.29
CA VAL A 291 -8.85 2.30 -16.23
C VAL A 291 -7.82 3.36 -15.94
N GLU A 292 -8.31 4.58 -15.89
CA GLU A 292 -7.55 5.74 -15.50
C GLU A 292 -7.53 5.88 -13.98
N GLU A 293 -6.34 6.09 -13.46
CA GLU A 293 -5.99 6.19 -12.06
C GLU A 293 -5.29 7.52 -11.81
N GLN A 294 -5.94 8.39 -11.04
CA GLN A 294 -5.37 9.69 -10.68
C GLN A 294 -4.18 9.48 -9.73
N PHE A 295 -3.02 10.05 -10.06
CA PHE A 295 -1.82 9.98 -9.23
C PHE A 295 -2.12 10.40 -7.78
N ALA A 296 -1.76 9.53 -6.83
CA ALA A 296 -2.08 9.68 -5.41
C ALA A 296 -1.00 10.42 -4.59
N GLY A 297 0.01 11.01 -5.25
CA GLY A 297 1.20 11.50 -4.55
C GLY A 297 0.99 12.75 -3.69
N PHE A 298 1.85 12.90 -2.68
CA PHE A 298 1.78 14.00 -1.71
C PHE A 298 1.83 15.41 -2.32
N SER A 299 2.48 15.55 -3.49
CA SER A 299 2.56 16.83 -4.22
C SER A 299 1.17 17.42 -4.52
N ASN A 300 0.19 16.56 -4.80
CA ASN A 300 -1.19 16.96 -5.13
C ASN A 300 -1.94 17.59 -3.94
N PHE A 301 -1.49 17.33 -2.71
CA PHE A 301 -2.10 17.92 -1.52
C PHE A 301 -1.37 19.18 -1.03
N SER A 302 -0.08 19.32 -1.38
CA SER A 302 0.71 20.51 -1.02
C SER A 302 0.37 21.73 -1.88
N SER A 303 0.08 21.55 -3.17
CA SER A 303 -0.33 22.60 -4.10
C SER A 303 -1.76 23.12 -3.86
N SER A 304 -2.58 22.32 -3.18
CA SER A 304 -3.98 22.59 -2.86
C SER A 304 -4.18 23.24 -1.49
N GLY A 305 -3.11 23.44 -0.69
CA GLY A 305 -3.19 24.04 0.65
C GLY A 305 -3.89 23.15 1.68
N LEU A 306 -4.09 21.86 1.39
CA LEU A 306 -4.93 20.96 2.18
C LEU A 306 -4.26 20.41 3.44
N PHE A 307 -2.93 20.46 3.52
CA PHE A 307 -2.15 20.12 4.73
C PHE A 307 -1.44 21.33 5.36
N GLY A 308 -1.75 22.55 4.90
CA GLY A 308 -1.20 23.79 5.46
C GLY A 308 -2.23 24.52 6.31
N GLY A 309 -2.37 24.12 7.57
CA GLY A 309 -3.25 24.78 8.54
C GLY A 309 -3.28 24.06 9.88
#